data_AF-A0A317J6D6-F1
#
_entry.id   AF-A0A317J6D6-F1
#
_cell.length_a   1.000
_cell.length_b   1.000
_cell.length_c   1.000
_cell.angle_alpha   90.00
_cell.angle_beta   90.00
_cell.angle_gamma   90.00
#
_symmetry.space_group_name_H-M   'P 1'
#
loop_
_entity.id
_entity.type
_entity.pdbx_description
1 polymer ?
#
loop_
_entity_poly.entity_id
_entity_poly.type
_entity_poly.pdbx_seq_one_letter_code
_entity_poly.pdbx_strand_id
1 'polypeptide(L)' 'MATVPHTRKVRDYESIGIGEVWLVSPEARTVEILLLEEGERRRSAILADINEIWPD' A
#
# COMPACT_ATOMS: atom_id res chain seq x y z
N MET A 1 6.71 5.25 16.56
CA MET A 1 5.93 4.89 15.36
C MET A 1 6.94 4.76 14.22
N ALA A 2 7.15 3.54 13.71
CA ALA A 2 8.18 3.29 12.68
C ALA A 2 7.58 3.56 11.30
N THR A 3 8.13 4.55 10.60
CA THR A 3 7.83 4.83 9.20
C THR A 3 8.66 3.87 8.36
N VAL A 4 8.03 2.88 7.73
CA VAL A 4 8.72 2.00 6.75
C VAL A 4 9.18 2.88 5.59
N PRO A 5 10.43 2.78 5.08
CA PRO A 5 10.86 3.63 3.96
C PRO A 5 10.16 3.18 2.67
N HIS A 6 9.06 3.85 2.32
CA HIS A 6 8.19 3.56 1.17
C HIS A 6 8.84 3.71 -0.22
N THR A 7 10.15 3.87 -0.35
CA THR A 7 10.64 4.82 -1.38
C THR A 7 11.24 4.23 -2.65
N ARG A 8 11.81 3.01 -2.69
CA ARG A 8 12.40 2.51 -3.95
C ARG A 8 11.43 1.69 -4.79
N LYS A 9 11.00 0.54 -4.27
CA LYS A 9 10.12 -0.38 -5.02
C LYS A 9 8.78 0.23 -5.40
N VAL A 10 8.18 1.04 -4.51
CA VAL A 10 6.90 1.70 -4.80
C VAL A 10 7.03 2.68 -5.96
N ARG A 11 8.14 3.44 -6.02
CA ARG A 11 8.45 4.32 -7.15
C ARG A 11 8.73 3.54 -8.42
N ASP A 12 9.39 2.38 -8.33
CA ASP A 12 9.57 1.50 -9.48
C ASP A 12 8.20 1.00 -10.00
N TYR A 13 7.27 0.63 -9.10
CA TYR A 13 5.91 0.21 -9.46
C TYR A 13 5.06 1.34 -10.05
N GLU A 14 5.23 2.56 -9.58
CA GLU A 14 4.65 3.76 -10.19
C GLU A 14 5.20 4.00 -11.60
N SER A 15 6.52 3.93 -11.79
CA SER A 15 7.18 4.15 -13.09
C SER A 15 6.78 3.13 -14.16
N ILE A 16 6.43 1.90 -13.79
CA ILE A 16 5.96 0.87 -14.73
C ILE A 16 4.42 0.82 -14.84
N GLY A 17 3.70 1.72 -14.17
CA GLY A 17 2.24 1.86 -14.31
C GLY A 17 1.42 0.80 -13.57
N ILE A 18 1.93 0.20 -12.50
CA ILE A 18 1.13 -0.73 -11.68
C ILE A 18 -0.04 0.05 -11.05
N GLY A 19 -1.27 -0.38 -11.31
CA GLY A 19 -2.47 0.31 -10.84
C GLY A 19 -2.65 0.32 -9.31
N GLU A 20 -2.25 -0.76 -8.64
CA GLU A 20 -2.55 -0.97 -7.21
C GLU A 20 -1.39 -1.69 -6.52
N VAL A 21 -1.00 -1.22 -5.33
CA VAL A 21 0.06 -1.82 -4.50
C VAL A 21 -0.44 -1.95 -3.07
N TRP A 22 -0.24 -3.13 -2.50
CA TRP A 22 -0.61 -3.46 -1.12
C TRP A 22 0.67 -3.57 -0.30
N LEU A 23 0.84 -2.66 0.65
CA LEU A 23 1.95 -2.69 1.60
C LEU A 23 1.46 -3.37 2.87
N VAL A 24 1.93 -4.59 3.10
CA VAL A 24 1.58 -5.37 4.29
C VAL A 24 2.69 -5.23 5.34
N SER A 25 2.34 -4.76 6.53
CA SER A 25 3.23 -4.78 7.71
C SER A 25 2.66 -5.71 8.77
N PRO A 26 3.14 -6.96 8.85
CA PRO A 26 2.72 -7.91 9.89
C PRO A 26 3.03 -7.41 11.30
N GLU A 27 4.15 -6.70 11.49
CA GLU A 27 4.59 -6.19 12.80
C GLU A 27 3.66 -5.09 13.30
N ALA A 28 3.18 -4.22 12.40
CA ALA A 28 2.22 -3.18 12.71
C ALA A 28 0.76 -3.67 12.63
N ARG A 29 0.53 -4.88 12.11
CA ARG A 29 -0.80 -5.44 11.78
C ARG A 29 -1.60 -4.50 10.88
N THR A 30 -0.95 -3.95 9.86
CA THR A 30 -1.60 -3.06 8.91
C THR A 30 -1.37 -3.46 7.47
N VAL A 31 -2.35 -3.13 6.63
CA VAL A 31 -2.22 -3.12 5.17
C VAL A 31 -2.53 -1.73 4.67
N GLU A 32 -1.62 -1.15 3.90
CA GLU A 32 -1.83 0.12 3.20
C GLU A 32 -2.02 -0.13 1.72
N ILE A 33 -3.12 0.38 1.16
CA ILE A 33 -3.45 0.26 -0.25
C ILE A 33 -3.10 1.57 -0.95
N LEU A 34 -2.23 1.49 -1.95
CA LEU A 34 -1.81 2.60 -2.79
C LEU A 34 -2.36 2.41 -4.21
N LEU A 35 -3.16 3.36 -4.67
CA LEU A 35 -3.67 3.40 -6.04
C LEU A 35 -2.85 4.37 -6.89
N LEU A 36 -2.64 4.03 -8.16
CA LEU A 36 -2.09 4.93 -9.15
C LEU A 36 -3.24 5.67 -9.82
N GLU A 37 -3.38 6.96 -9.51
CA GLU A 37 -4.39 7.84 -10.09
C GLU A 37 -3.70 9.01 -10.77
N GLU A 38 -4.05 9.27 -12.04
CA GLU A 38 -3.51 10.41 -12.80
C GLU A 38 -1.97 10.45 -12.89
N GLY A 39 -1.32 9.28 -12.78
CA GLY A 39 0.14 9.15 -12.83
C GLY A 39 0.83 9.35 -11.48
N GLU A 40 0.09 9.54 -10.39
CA GLU A 40 0.62 9.69 -9.03
C GLU A 40 0.07 8.61 -8.09
N ARG A 41 0.90 8.16 -7.14
CA ARG A 41 0.46 7.22 -6.10
C ARG A 41 -0.30 7.94 -4.98
N ARG A 42 -1.55 7.54 -4.77
CA ARG A 42 -2.39 7.99 -3.65
C ARG A 42 -2.66 6.84 -2.69
N ARG A 43 -2.61 7.15 -1.39
CA ARG A 43 -3.09 6.25 -0.35
C ARG A 43 -4.61 6.19 -0.40
N SER A 44 -5.15 5.03 -0.68
CA SER A 44 -6.59 4.78 -0.74
C SER A 44 -7.14 4.34 0.62
N ALA A 45 -6.46 3.41 1.30
CA ALA A 45 -6.90 2.90 2.60
C ALA A 45 -5.72 2.46 3.49
N ILE A 46 -5.96 2.44 4.80
CA ILE A 46 -5.16 1.72 5.79
C ILE A 46 -6.12 0.81 6.56
N LEU A 47 -5.89 -0.49 6.47
CA LEU A 47 -6.67 -1.53 7.14
C LEU A 47 -5.84 -2.11 8.28
N ALA A 48 -6.48 -2.39 9.42
CA ALA A 48 -5.81 -2.90 10.62
C ALA A 48 -6.32 -4.27 11.11
N ASP A 49 -7.35 -4.82 10.45
CA ASP A 49 -7.93 -6.12 10.77
C ASP A 49 -7.91 -7.05 9.55
N ILE A 50 -7.55 -8.32 9.77
CA ILE A 50 -7.51 -9.35 8.71
C ILE A 50 -8.87 -9.54 8.04
N ASN A 51 -9.97 -9.39 8.79
CA ASN A 51 -11.33 -9.53 8.28
C ASN A 51 -11.75 -8.34 7.39
N GLU A 52 -11.11 -7.17 7.57
CA GLU A 52 -11.29 -6.02 6.68
C GLU A 52 -10.46 -6.16 5.40
N ILE A 53 -9.31 -6.84 5.50
CA ILE A 53 -8.38 -7.06 4.38
C ILE A 53 -8.89 -8.17 3.44
N TRP A 54 -9.44 -9.23 4.01
CA TRP A 54 -9.97 -10.37 3.25
C TRP A 54 -11.26 -10.90 3.90
N PRO A 55 -12.42 -10.31 3.55
CA PRO A 55 -13.70 -10.90 3.95
C PRO A 55 -13.90 -12.23 3.20
N ASP A 56 -14.41 -13.25 3.92
CA ASP A 56 -14.69 -14.59 3.38
C ASP A 56 -15.63 -14.57 2.15
#